data_AF-J2UAU2-F1
#
_entry.id   AF-J2UAU2-F1
#
_cell.length_a   1.000
_cell.length_b   1.000
_cell.length_c   1.000
_cell.angle_alpha   90.00
_cell.angle_beta   90.00
_cell.angle_gamma   90.00
#
_symmetry.space_group_name_H-M   'P 1'
#
loop_
_entity.id
_entity.type
_entity.pdbx_description
1 polymer ?
#
loop_
_entity_poly.entity_id
_entity_poly.type
_entity_poly.pdbx_seq_one_letter_code
_entity_poly.pdbx_strand_id
1 'polypeptide(L)' 'MFKVTPNPPDTDPASPYESLDSSKLHEAAERALNPGPHIMATHHKPSTMFIVNPELNTETLLVHACESLASAN' A
#
# COMPACT_ATOMS: atom_id res chain seq x y z
N MET A 1 10.00 -43.65 25.49
CA MET A 1 10.76 -43.10 24.36
C MET A 1 10.77 -41.59 24.49
N PHE A 2 11.91 -41.00 24.84
CA PHE A 2 12.06 -39.55 24.87
C PHE A 2 12.17 -39.07 23.43
N LYS A 3 11.25 -38.21 22.99
CA LYS A 3 11.46 -37.46 21.74
C LYS A 3 12.64 -36.53 22.02
N VAL A 4 13.77 -36.78 21.37
CA VAL A 4 14.85 -35.79 21.29
C VAL A 4 14.25 -34.66 20.46
N THR A 5 13.84 -33.58 21.12
CA THR A 5 13.45 -32.35 20.43
C THR A 5 14.68 -31.91 19.64
N PRO A 6 14.63 -31.91 18.30
CA PRO A 6 15.74 -31.36 17.53
C PRO A 6 15.83 -29.89 17.93
N ASN A 7 17.03 -29.43 18.30
CA ASN A 7 17.25 -27.99 18.46
C ASN A 7 16.77 -27.31 17.17
N PRO A 8 16.00 -26.20 17.26
CA PRO A 8 15.68 -25.44 16.07
C PRO A 8 17.00 -25.07 15.37
N PRO A 9 17.05 -25.05 14.03
CA PRO A 9 18.22 -24.52 13.35
C PRO A 9 18.49 -23.13 13.91
N ASP A 10 19.77 -22.79 14.14
CA ASP A 10 20.20 -21.41 14.37
C ASP A 10 19.68 -20.61 13.18
N THR A 11 18.48 -20.06 13.36
CA THR A 11 17.90 -19.11 12.44
C THR A 11 18.68 -17.87 12.81
N ASP A 12 19.78 -17.63 12.10
CA ASP A 12 20.36 -16.30 12.07
C ASP A 12 19.18 -15.37 11.81
N PRO A 13 18.85 -14.46 12.74
CA PRO A 13 17.72 -13.57 12.58
C PRO A 13 18.09 -12.63 11.44
N ALA A 14 17.83 -13.11 10.20
CA ALA A 14 18.33 -12.58 8.94
C ALA A 14 18.70 -11.12 9.12
N SER A 15 20.00 -10.88 9.34
CA SER A 15 20.46 -9.52 9.56
C SER A 15 19.95 -8.73 8.35
N PRO A 16 19.23 -7.61 8.53
CA PRO A 16 18.57 -6.92 7.43
C PRO A 16 19.52 -6.57 6.26
N TYR A 17 20.84 -6.65 6.51
CA TYR A 17 21.94 -6.36 5.61
C TYR A 17 22.75 -7.56 5.09
N GLU A 18 22.35 -8.80 5.36
CA GLU A 18 23.17 -9.98 5.03
C GLU A 18 23.16 -10.33 3.54
N SER A 19 22.10 -9.97 2.82
CA SER A 19 21.98 -10.25 1.38
C SER A 19 22.66 -9.19 0.52
N LEU A 20 23.19 -9.59 -0.65
CA LEU A 20 23.81 -8.66 -1.61
C LEU A 20 22.86 -7.56 -2.09
N ASP A 21 21.55 -7.79 -2.02
CA ASP A 21 20.53 -6.81 -2.42
C ASP A 21 19.94 -6.03 -1.23
N SER A 22 20.39 -6.27 0.00
CA SER A 22 19.87 -5.62 1.21
C SER A 22 19.89 -4.09 1.15
N SER A 23 20.98 -3.51 0.63
CA SER A 23 21.10 -2.06 0.44
C SER A 23 20.06 -1.53 -0.56
N LYS A 24 19.76 -2.27 -1.62
CA LYS A 24 18.71 -1.89 -2.60
C LYS A 24 17.32 -2.03 -2.01
N LEU A 25 17.07 -3.08 -1.21
CA LEU A 25 15.79 -3.27 -0.53
C LEU A 25 15.56 -2.19 0.53
N HIS A 26 16.61 -1.80 1.26
CA HIS A 26 16.55 -0.70 2.21
C HIS A 26 16.30 0.64 1.50
N GLU A 27 17.00 0.94 0.40
CA GLU A 27 16.74 2.14 -0.41
C GLU A 27 15.31 2.16 -0.97
N ALA A 28 14.81 1.02 -1.44
CA ALA A 28 13.45 0.88 -1.95
C ALA A 28 12.41 1.08 -0.83
N ALA A 29 12.66 0.56 0.37
CA ALA A 29 11.80 0.76 1.53
C ALA A 29 11.77 2.23 1.97
N GLU A 30 12.93 2.89 2.04
CA GLU A 30 13.02 4.32 2.34
C GLU A 30 12.31 5.18 1.29
N ARG A 31 12.41 4.82 0.00
CA ARG A 31 11.65 5.48 -1.09
C ARG A 31 10.14 5.20 -1.06
N ALA A 32 9.72 4.04 -0.57
CA ALA A 32 8.31 3.72 -0.39
C ALA A 32 7.70 4.46 0.81
N LEU A 33 8.47 4.66 1.88
CA LEU A 33 8.08 5.42 3.08
C LEU A 33 8.07 6.92 2.84
N ASN A 34 9.00 7.42 2.03
CA ASN A 34 9.05 8.81 1.57
C ASN A 34 8.81 8.85 0.07
N PRO A 35 7.56 8.62 -0.37
CA PRO A 35 7.21 8.74 -1.77
C PRO A 35 7.42 10.21 -2.14
N GLY A 36 8.53 10.50 -2.81
CA GLY A 36 8.83 11.85 -3.28
C GLY A 36 7.67 12.41 -4.12
N PRO A 37 7.69 13.70 -4.46
CA PRO A 37 6.58 14.39 -5.14
C PRO A 37 6.15 13.74 -6.46
N HIS A 38 6.95 12.83 -7.00
CA HIS A 38 6.68 12.06 -8.22
C HIS A 38 5.49 11.11 -8.11
N ILE A 39 5.18 10.52 -6.93
CA ILE A 39 4.02 9.61 -6.80
C ILE A 39 2.70 10.39 -6.85
N MET A 40 2.69 11.63 -6.36
CA MET A 40 1.53 12.52 -6.46
C MET A 40 1.35 13.13 -7.87
N ALA A 41 2.34 12.95 -8.76
CA ALA A 41 2.37 13.59 -10.07
C ALA A 41 1.74 12.76 -11.19
N THR A 42 1.36 11.50 -10.94
CA THR A 42 0.56 10.74 -11.91
C THR A 42 -0.84 11.33 -11.95
N HIS A 43 -1.03 12.31 -12.83
CA HIS A 43 -2.32 12.92 -13.09
C HIS A 43 -3.23 11.82 -13.64
N HIS A 44 -4.07 11.24 -12.78
CA HIS A 44 -5.11 10.34 -13.24
C HIS A 44 -5.95 11.10 -14.27
N LYS A 45 -6.11 10.54 -15.47
CA LYS A 45 -7.01 11.12 -16.46
C LYS A 45 -8.40 11.12 -15.85
N PRO A 46 -9.05 12.29 -15.66
CA PRO A 46 -10.38 12.35 -15.08
C PRO A 46 -11.35 11.53 -15.92
N SER A 47 -12.33 10.89 -15.27
CA SER A 47 -13.41 10.20 -15.95
C SER A 47 -14.18 11.20 -16.82
N THR A 48 -14.53 10.79 -18.05
CA THR A 48 -15.43 11.55 -18.93
C THR A 48 -16.90 11.23 -18.68
N MET A 49 -17.21 10.17 -17.94
CA MET A 49 -18.59 9.75 -17.64
C MET A 49 -19.14 10.41 -16.38
N PHE A 50 -18.30 10.62 -15.36
CA PHE A 50 -18.69 11.18 -14.06
C PHE A 50 -17.61 12.14 -13.57
N ILE A 51 -18.02 13.31 -13.11
CA ILE A 51 -17.12 14.35 -12.56
C ILE A 51 -17.60 14.68 -11.16
N VAL A 52 -16.65 14.84 -10.23
CA VAL A 52 -16.91 15.22 -8.84
C VAL A 52 -16.74 16.72 -8.67
N ASN A 53 -17.69 17.37 -7.99
CA ASN A 53 -17.56 18.77 -7.61
C ASN A 53 -16.56 18.90 -6.43
N PRO A 54 -15.43 19.62 -6.61
CA PRO A 54 -14.41 19.75 -5.57
C PRO A 54 -14.84 20.62 -4.38
N GLU A 55 -15.91 21.42 -4.51
CA GLU A 55 -16.44 22.25 -3.41
C GLU A 55 -17.27 21.44 -2.40
N LEU A 56 -17.60 20.19 -2.71
CA LEU A 56 -18.39 19.33 -1.84
C LEU A 56 -17.51 18.57 -0.85
N ASN A 57 -18.03 18.43 0.39
CA ASN A 57 -17.36 17.61 1.39
C ASN A 57 -17.45 16.11 1.05
N THR A 58 -16.52 15.34 1.61
CA THR A 58 -16.40 13.90 1.36
C THR A 58 -17.62 13.10 1.81
N GLU A 59 -18.26 13.46 2.92
CA GLU A 59 -19.47 12.78 3.40
C GLU A 59 -20.61 12.87 2.38
N THR A 60 -20.88 14.05 1.85
CA THR A 60 -21.94 14.26 0.84
C THR A 60 -21.66 13.46 -0.42
N LEU A 61 -20.40 13.45 -0.87
CA LEU A 61 -19.97 12.68 -2.03
C LEU A 61 -20.17 11.17 -1.82
N LEU A 62 -19.84 10.66 -0.63
CA LEU A 62 -19.99 9.24 -0.30
C LEU A 62 -21.46 8.84 -0.22
N VAL A 63 -22.30 9.64 0.43
CA VAL A 63 -23.75 9.36 0.54
C VAL A 63 -24.37 9.27 -0.86
N HIS A 64 -24.11 10.25 -1.73
CA HIS A 64 -24.63 10.26 -3.09
C HIS A 64 -24.12 9.08 -3.94
N ALA A 65 -22.85 8.72 -3.80
CA ALA A 65 -22.29 7.56 -4.50
C ALA A 65 -22.94 6.24 -4.05
N CYS A 66 -23.15 6.07 -2.74
CA CYS A 66 -23.83 4.91 -2.18
C CYS A 66 -25.29 4.81 -2.66
N GLU A 67 -26.02 5.93 -2.65
CA GLU A 67 -27.41 6.00 -3.13
C GLU A 67 -27.50 5.66 -4.63
N SER A 68 -26.61 6.26 -5.45
CA SER A 68 -26.55 5.97 -6.89
C SER A 68 -26.26 4.49 -7.16
N LEU A 69 -25.34 3.88 -6.41
CA LEU A 69 -25.01 2.46 -6.53
C LEU A 69 -26.19 1.56 -6.13
N ALA A 70 -26.86 1.89 -5.02
CA ALA A 70 -28.02 1.15 -4.53
C ALA A 70 -29.19 1.21 -5.52
N SER A 71 -29.41 2.36 -6.17
CA SER A 71 -30.46 2.52 -7.18
C SER A 71 -30.19 1.74 -8.47
N ALA A 72 -28.95 1.35 -8.73
CA ALA A 72 -28.58 0.62 -9.93
C ALA A 72 -28.71 -0.91 -9.78
N ASN A 73 -28.93 -1.41 -8.55
CA ASN A 73 -28.94 -2.84 -8.21
C ASN A 73 -30.35 -3.40 -7.97
#